data_AF-A0A0L1JAU7-F1
#
_entry.id   AF-A0A0L1JAU7-F1
#
_cell.length_a   1.000
_cell.length_b   1.000
_cell.length_c   1.000
_cell.angle_alpha   90.00
_cell.angle_beta   90.00
_cell.angle_gamma   90.00
#
_symmetry.space_group_name_H-M   'P 1'
#
loop_
_entity.id
_entity.type
_entity.pdbx_description
1 polymer ?
#
loop_
_entity_poly.entity_id
_entity_poly.type
_entity_poly.pdbx_seq_one_letter_code
_entity_poly.pdbx_strand_id
1 'polypeptide(L)'
;LPWTPSVVDFNTYYSLFHFPTMIDPRPYHILSYGTLLGVQVYQTFVSGIVAFRALPRPQFASLQTATFPIYFSLQTALPVLVALTASNNGQPLGISGLLENPKTLLPMAAAAVTGLVNMVVLRPLTVNTMRERKHQETRDGKKSYDPPPHSKEMVALNKKFGRLHGFSSLINLVCLGATIYYGAVLGKRLA
;
A
#
# COMPACT_ATOMS: atom_id res chain seq x y z
N LEU A 1 56.19 30.81 39.32
CA LEU A 1 55.51 30.00 38.29
C LEU A 1 54.03 29.93 38.63
N PRO A 2 53.15 30.71 38.00
CA PRO A 2 51.73 30.64 38.27
C PRO A 2 51.07 29.54 37.42
N TRP A 3 50.31 28.68 38.08
CA TRP A 3 49.48 27.65 37.47
C TRP A 3 48.22 28.32 36.90
N THR A 4 48.11 28.42 35.59
CA THR A 4 46.87 28.82 34.91
C THR A 4 46.00 27.56 34.72
N PRO A 5 44.76 27.50 35.24
CA PRO A 5 43.87 26.43 34.88
C PRO A 5 43.50 26.60 33.41
N SER A 6 43.78 25.58 32.59
CA SER A 6 43.24 25.50 31.24
C SER A 6 41.72 25.54 31.34
N VAL A 7 41.13 26.63 30.84
CA VAL A 7 39.70 26.73 30.63
C VAL A 7 39.35 25.61 29.67
N VAL A 8 38.79 24.53 30.22
CA VAL A 8 38.22 23.44 29.43
C VAL A 8 37.09 24.08 28.64
N ASP A 9 37.27 24.21 27.33
CA ASP A 9 36.34 24.88 26.44
C ASP A 9 34.97 24.19 26.54
N PHE A 10 34.02 24.90 27.14
CA PHE A 10 32.64 24.46 27.33
C PHE A 10 31.99 24.05 25.99
N ASN A 11 32.50 24.53 24.85
CA ASN A 11 32.01 24.17 23.52
C ASN A 11 32.37 22.75 23.08
N THR A 12 33.41 22.13 23.65
CA THR A 12 33.86 20.78 23.22
C THR A 12 32.94 19.67 23.73
N TYR A 13 32.16 19.92 24.80
CA TYR A 13 31.18 18.97 25.32
C TYR A 13 29.80 19.09 24.63
N TYR A 14 29.49 20.24 24.03
CA TYR A 14 28.24 20.42 23.26
C TYR A 14 28.23 19.65 21.92
N SER A 15 29.40 19.26 21.40
CA SER A 15 29.49 18.43 20.18
C SER A 15 29.28 16.93 20.42
N LEU A 16 29.26 16.45 21.67
CA LEU A 16 29.07 15.03 22.00
C LEU A 16 27.61 14.65 22.32
N PHE A 17 26.73 15.64 22.48
CA PHE A 17 25.29 15.45 22.71
C PHE A 17 24.43 16.25 21.74
N HIS A 18 24.89 16.39 20.48
CA HIS A 18 23.94 16.66 19.40
C HIS A 18 23.10 15.39 19.22
N PHE A 19 21.94 15.37 19.86
CA PHE A 19 20.80 14.60 19.39
C PHE A 19 20.07 15.45 18.33
N PRO A 20 20.45 15.47 17.03
CA PRO A 20 19.52 15.92 15.99
C PRO A 20 18.47 14.84 15.67
N THR A 21 18.37 13.78 16.50
CA THR A 21 17.56 12.59 16.25
C THR A 21 16.04 12.81 16.40
N MET A 22 15.59 14.06 16.55
CA MET A 22 14.21 14.43 16.25
C MET A 22 14.21 15.33 15.01
N ILE A 23 13.92 14.89 13.78
CA ILE A 23 13.50 13.60 13.23
C ILE A 23 14.03 13.65 11.79
N ASP A 24 15.16 12.99 11.48
CA ASP A 24 15.58 12.87 10.07
C ASP A 24 14.45 12.13 9.32
N PRO A 25 13.81 12.72 8.30
CA PRO A 25 12.69 12.09 7.61
C PRO A 25 13.13 10.94 6.69
N ARG A 26 14.43 10.84 6.36
CA ARG A 26 14.95 9.88 5.37
C ARG A 26 14.73 8.42 5.78
N PRO A 27 15.01 7.97 7.02
CA PRO A 27 14.73 6.60 7.44
C PRO A 27 13.24 6.25 7.34
N TYR A 28 12.36 7.15 7.80
CA TYR A 28 10.90 6.94 7.70
C TYR A 28 10.44 6.86 6.25
N HIS A 29 11.03 7.67 5.37
CA HIS A 29 10.75 7.65 3.94
C HIS A 29 11.09 6.30 3.31
N ILE A 30 12.31 5.80 3.56
CA ILE A 30 12.79 4.52 3.03
C ILE A 30 11.99 3.35 3.60
N LEU A 31 11.74 3.34 4.91
CA LEU A 31 10.97 2.27 5.54
C LEU A 31 9.52 2.25 5.06
N SER A 32 8.87 3.42 4.95
CA SER A 32 7.49 3.52 4.45
C SER A 32 7.39 3.07 2.99
N TYR A 33 8.30 3.55 2.14
CA TYR A 33 8.37 3.16 0.74
C TYR A 33 8.66 1.66 0.57
N GLY A 34 9.66 1.14 1.29
CA GLY A 34 10.05 -0.26 1.25
C GLY A 34 8.91 -1.18 1.72
N THR A 35 8.19 -0.79 2.77
CA THR A 35 7.02 -1.52 3.26
C THR A 35 5.89 -1.50 2.24
N LEU A 36 5.62 -0.33 1.62
CA LEU A 36 4.59 -0.18 0.60
C LEU A 36 4.87 -1.07 -0.63
N LEU A 37 6.08 -0.98 -1.19
CA LEU A 37 6.46 -1.81 -2.34
C LEU A 37 6.45 -3.30 -1.96
N GLY A 38 7.03 -3.63 -0.80
CA GLY A 38 7.13 -5.01 -0.31
C GLY A 38 5.75 -5.66 -0.13
N VAL A 39 4.83 -4.98 0.54
CA VAL A 39 3.47 -5.51 0.74
C VAL A 39 2.74 -5.66 -0.59
N GLN A 40 2.88 -4.69 -1.51
CA GLN A 40 2.24 -4.75 -2.83
C GLN A 40 2.71 -5.95 -3.65
N VAL A 41 4.03 -6.13 -3.76
CA VAL A 41 4.65 -7.21 -4.53
C VAL A 41 4.32 -8.56 -3.89
N TYR A 42 4.53 -8.69 -2.57
CA TYR A 42 4.29 -9.95 -1.88
C TYR A 42 2.82 -10.37 -1.94
N GLN A 43 1.88 -9.46 -1.68
CA GLN A 43 0.45 -9.81 -1.73
C GLN A 43 -0.01 -10.17 -3.15
N THR A 44 0.41 -9.40 -4.16
CA THR A 44 -0.08 -9.56 -5.54
C THR A 44 0.50 -10.80 -6.22
N PHE A 45 1.80 -11.03 -6.08
CA PHE A 45 2.50 -12.04 -6.87
C PHE A 45 2.92 -13.29 -6.08
N VAL A 46 2.87 -13.25 -4.75
CA VAL A 46 3.28 -14.39 -3.90
C VAL A 46 2.11 -14.90 -3.09
N SER A 47 1.72 -14.19 -2.04
CA SER A 47 0.70 -14.62 -1.06
C SER A 47 -0.63 -14.95 -1.73
N GLY A 48 -1.16 -14.05 -2.57
CA GLY A 48 -2.43 -14.26 -3.26
C GLY A 48 -2.43 -15.48 -4.18
N ILE A 49 -1.33 -15.70 -4.91
CA ILE A 49 -1.18 -16.83 -5.84
C ILE A 49 -1.03 -18.15 -5.08
N VAL A 50 -0.18 -18.17 -4.05
CA VAL A 50 0.02 -19.35 -3.19
C VAL A 50 -1.31 -19.73 -2.52
N ALA A 51 -2.02 -18.76 -1.93
CA ALA A 51 -3.31 -19.01 -1.29
C ALA A 51 -4.37 -19.51 -2.28
N PHE A 52 -4.44 -18.94 -3.50
CA PHE A 52 -5.39 -19.40 -4.52
C PHE A 52 -5.16 -20.84 -4.95
N ARG A 53 -3.89 -21.28 -4.99
CA ARG A 53 -3.52 -22.66 -5.37
C ARG A 53 -3.67 -23.65 -4.22
N ALA A 54 -3.35 -23.23 -3.00
CA ALA A 54 -3.30 -24.11 -1.84
C ALA A 54 -4.66 -24.30 -1.15
N LEU A 55 -5.57 -23.32 -1.25
CA LEU A 55 -6.82 -23.33 -0.49
C LEU A 55 -8.04 -23.66 -1.38
N PRO A 56 -8.98 -24.47 -0.88
CA PRO A 56 -10.35 -24.51 -1.38
C PRO A 56 -10.93 -23.09 -1.56
N ARG A 57 -11.67 -22.86 -2.66
CA ARG A 57 -12.21 -21.54 -3.03
C ARG A 57 -12.94 -20.80 -1.89
N PRO A 58 -13.77 -21.44 -1.04
CA PRO A 58 -14.41 -20.76 0.09
C PRO A 58 -13.40 -20.27 1.15
N GLN A 59 -12.34 -21.03 1.41
CA GLN A 59 -11.30 -20.67 2.37
C GLN A 59 -10.41 -19.56 1.82
N PHE A 60 -10.04 -19.63 0.54
CA PHE A 60 -9.36 -18.52 -0.16
C PHE A 60 -10.18 -17.23 -0.10
N ALA A 61 -11.49 -17.31 -0.41
CA ALA A 61 -12.40 -16.17 -0.32
C ALA A 61 -12.46 -15.56 1.10
N SER A 62 -12.49 -16.41 2.13
CA SER A 62 -12.48 -15.98 3.54
C SER A 62 -11.18 -15.25 3.88
N LEU A 63 -10.03 -15.86 3.56
CA LEU A 63 -8.70 -15.26 3.79
C LEU A 63 -8.59 -13.89 3.12
N GLN A 64 -8.94 -13.81 1.83
CA GLN A 64 -8.88 -12.55 1.08
C GLN A 64 -9.80 -11.47 1.65
N THR A 65 -11.00 -11.85 2.11
CA THR A 65 -11.95 -10.91 2.74
C THR A 65 -11.38 -10.30 4.02
N ALA A 66 -10.58 -11.07 4.78
CA ALA A 66 -9.89 -10.61 5.98
C ALA A 66 -8.59 -9.83 5.68
N THR A 67 -7.84 -10.21 4.65
CA THR A 67 -6.56 -9.58 4.28
C THR A 67 -6.73 -8.24 3.59
N PHE A 68 -7.67 -8.11 2.64
CA PHE A 68 -7.79 -6.90 1.82
C PHE A 68 -8.09 -5.59 2.56
N PRO A 69 -8.86 -5.53 3.67
CA PRO A 69 -9.00 -4.29 4.44
C PRO A 69 -7.65 -3.77 4.94
N ILE A 70 -6.79 -4.65 5.47
CA ILE A 70 -5.46 -4.28 5.97
C ILE A 70 -4.58 -3.84 4.80
N TYR A 71 -4.54 -4.66 3.75
CA TYR A 71 -3.72 -4.40 2.57
C TYR A 71 -4.06 -3.05 1.90
N PHE A 72 -5.34 -2.78 1.63
CA PHE A 72 -5.75 -1.51 1.01
C PHE A 72 -5.60 -0.32 1.96
N SER A 73 -5.69 -0.51 3.29
CA SER A 73 -5.36 0.53 4.25
C SER A 73 -3.88 0.93 4.16
N LEU A 74 -2.98 -0.05 4.07
CA LEU A 74 -1.55 0.20 3.88
C LEU A 74 -1.28 0.90 2.54
N GLN A 75 -1.92 0.46 1.45
CA GLN A 75 -1.83 1.14 0.14
C GLN A 75 -2.39 2.56 0.14
N THR A 76 -3.28 2.90 1.08
CA THR A 76 -3.82 4.25 1.20
C THR A 76 -2.91 5.13 2.07
N ALA A 77 -2.45 4.62 3.21
CA ALA A 77 -1.73 5.40 4.21
C ALA A 77 -0.23 5.54 3.90
N LEU A 78 0.45 4.48 3.47
CA LEU A 78 1.90 4.53 3.27
C LEU A 78 2.33 5.51 2.16
N PRO A 79 1.63 5.66 1.01
CA PRO A 79 2.02 6.69 0.04
C PRO A 79 1.91 8.10 0.60
N VAL A 80 0.93 8.36 1.47
CA VAL A 80 0.81 9.65 2.18
C VAL A 80 2.01 9.86 3.10
N LEU A 81 2.41 8.83 3.86
CA LEU A 81 3.60 8.90 4.71
C LEU A 81 4.88 9.11 3.89
N VAL A 82 5.03 8.44 2.75
CA VAL A 82 6.15 8.66 1.83
C VAL A 82 6.16 10.11 1.33
N ALA A 83 5.01 10.66 0.95
CA ALA A 83 4.92 12.04 0.51
C ALA A 83 5.27 13.06 1.63
N LEU A 84 4.77 12.84 2.85
CA LEU A 84 5.02 13.71 4.01
C LEU A 84 6.48 13.66 4.49
N THR A 85 7.15 12.53 4.30
CA THR A 85 8.56 12.33 4.67
C THR A 85 9.53 12.64 3.52
N ALA A 86 9.03 13.12 2.38
CA ALA A 86 9.89 13.56 1.29
C ALA A 86 10.74 14.75 1.74
N SER A 87 12.03 14.70 1.43
CA SER A 87 13.01 15.68 1.89
C SER A 87 14.09 15.96 0.86
N ASN A 88 14.73 17.12 0.99
CA ASN A 88 15.95 17.50 0.29
C ASN A 88 17.08 17.64 1.32
N ASN A 89 18.14 16.84 1.20
CA ASN A 89 19.28 16.84 2.14
C ASN A 89 18.87 16.72 3.62
N GLY A 90 17.84 15.92 3.92
CA GLY A 90 17.32 15.71 5.27
C GLY A 90 16.33 16.78 5.74
N GLN A 91 16.12 17.87 4.99
CA GLN A 91 15.11 18.87 5.29
C GLN A 91 13.77 18.50 4.65
N PRO A 92 12.67 18.31 5.41
CA PRO A 92 11.35 18.01 4.87
C PRO A 92 10.91 19.04 3.83
N LEU A 93 10.28 18.60 2.74
CA LEU A 93 9.76 19.49 1.70
C LEU A 93 8.60 20.37 2.19
N GLY A 94 7.86 19.90 3.20
CA GLY A 94 6.58 20.50 3.59
C GLY A 94 5.53 20.41 2.47
N ILE A 95 4.38 21.06 2.67
CA ILE A 95 3.26 21.00 1.72
C ILE A 95 3.60 21.74 0.42
N SER A 96 4.15 22.96 0.51
CA SER A 96 4.51 23.76 -0.67
C SER A 96 5.58 23.05 -1.52
N GLY A 97 6.66 22.57 -0.90
CA GLY A 97 7.70 21.84 -1.61
C GLY A 97 7.23 20.52 -2.21
N LEU A 98 6.24 19.85 -1.60
CA LEU A 98 5.60 18.68 -2.19
C LEU A 98 4.75 19.03 -3.41
N LEU A 99 3.99 20.13 -3.36
CA LEU A 99 3.20 20.63 -4.51
C LEU A 99 4.09 21.01 -5.71
N GLU A 100 5.30 21.51 -5.44
CA GLU A 100 6.32 21.82 -6.45
C GLU A 100 7.11 20.57 -6.92
N ASN A 101 6.88 19.40 -6.33
CA ASN A 101 7.57 18.15 -6.65
C ASN A 101 6.63 17.11 -7.29
N PRO A 102 6.23 17.29 -8.56
CA PRO A 102 5.29 16.39 -9.23
C PRO A 102 5.81 14.95 -9.34
N LYS A 103 7.14 14.76 -9.35
CA LYS A 103 7.78 13.43 -9.40
C LYS A 103 7.57 12.62 -8.13
N THR A 104 7.28 13.28 -7.00
CA THR A 104 6.88 12.62 -5.75
C THR A 104 5.36 12.67 -5.57
N LEU A 105 4.74 13.84 -5.77
CA LEU A 105 3.32 14.05 -5.49
C LEU A 105 2.42 13.17 -6.37
N LEU A 106 2.61 13.18 -7.69
CA LEU A 106 1.71 12.47 -8.60
C LEU A 106 1.68 10.95 -8.36
N PRO A 107 2.81 10.22 -8.30
CA PRO A 107 2.76 8.78 -8.05
C PRO A 107 2.25 8.44 -6.65
N MET A 108 2.57 9.22 -5.61
CA MET A 108 2.06 8.97 -4.26
C MET A 108 0.56 9.26 -4.13
N ALA A 109 0.08 10.34 -4.77
CA ALA A 109 -1.35 10.63 -4.85
C ALA A 109 -2.09 9.54 -5.64
N ALA A 110 -1.56 9.12 -6.79
CA ALA A 110 -2.14 8.02 -7.56
C ALA A 110 -2.21 6.73 -6.73
N ALA A 111 -1.14 6.36 -6.03
CA ALA A 111 -1.12 5.18 -5.17
C ALA A 111 -2.13 5.28 -4.02
N ALA A 112 -2.20 6.42 -3.32
CA ALA A 112 -3.13 6.64 -2.21
C ALA A 112 -4.59 6.59 -2.67
N VAL A 113 -4.93 7.29 -3.76
CA VAL A 113 -6.29 7.36 -4.30
C VAL A 113 -6.74 5.99 -4.80
N THR A 114 -5.88 5.27 -5.52
CA THR A 114 -6.21 3.92 -6.04
C THR A 114 -6.39 2.92 -4.90
N GLY A 115 -5.54 2.98 -3.86
CA GLY A 115 -5.70 2.21 -2.62
C GLY A 115 -7.03 2.52 -1.93
N LEU A 116 -7.38 3.80 -1.81
CA LEU A 116 -8.62 4.25 -1.17
C LEU A 116 -9.86 3.78 -1.94
N VAL A 117 -9.90 3.96 -3.27
CA VAL A 117 -10.99 3.48 -4.12
C VAL A 117 -11.18 1.97 -3.97
N ASN A 118 -10.09 1.20 -3.92
CA ASN A 118 -10.16 -0.23 -3.65
C ASN A 118 -10.75 -0.52 -2.26
N MET A 119 -10.30 0.21 -1.24
CA MET A 119 -10.74 0.01 0.14
C MET A 119 -12.22 0.30 0.36
N VAL A 120 -12.71 1.43 -0.14
CA VAL A 120 -14.03 1.99 0.21
C VAL A 120 -15.11 1.74 -0.84
N VAL A 121 -14.74 1.48 -2.09
CA VAL A 121 -15.71 1.26 -3.19
C VAL A 121 -15.64 -0.19 -3.67
N LEU A 122 -14.52 -0.61 -4.26
CA LEU A 122 -14.49 -1.87 -5.00
C LEU A 122 -14.50 -3.11 -4.09
N ARG A 123 -13.81 -3.07 -2.94
CA ARG A 123 -13.84 -4.16 -1.97
C ARG A 123 -15.25 -4.41 -1.42
N PRO A 124 -15.98 -3.42 -0.85
CA PRO A 124 -17.33 -3.65 -0.35
C PRO A 124 -18.27 -4.21 -1.42
N LEU A 125 -18.24 -3.65 -2.64
CA LEU A 125 -19.06 -4.13 -3.76
C LEU A 125 -18.73 -5.59 -4.13
N THR A 126 -17.45 -5.95 -4.15
CA THR A 126 -16.99 -7.32 -4.45
C THR A 126 -17.46 -8.30 -3.37
N VAL A 127 -17.25 -7.96 -2.09
CA VAL A 127 -17.65 -8.81 -0.95
C VAL A 127 -19.18 -8.99 -0.91
N ASN A 128 -19.95 -7.93 -1.14
CA ASN A 128 -21.41 -8.02 -1.22
C ASN A 128 -21.86 -8.93 -2.36
N THR A 129 -21.24 -8.81 -3.53
CA THR A 129 -21.51 -9.72 -4.66
C THR A 129 -21.13 -11.17 -4.33
N MET A 130 -20.05 -11.41 -3.58
CA MET A 130 -19.70 -12.76 -3.11
C MET A 130 -20.74 -13.32 -2.15
N ARG A 131 -21.33 -12.50 -1.27
CA ARG A 131 -22.43 -12.90 -0.38
C ARG A 131 -23.70 -13.23 -1.17
N GLU A 132 -24.05 -12.40 -2.15
CA GLU A 132 -25.17 -12.66 -3.08
C GLU A 132 -24.97 -14.00 -3.81
N ARG A 133 -23.77 -14.25 -4.33
CA ARG A 133 -23.41 -15.55 -4.95
C ARG A 133 -23.59 -16.68 -3.96
N LYS A 134 -23.08 -16.56 -2.73
CA LYS A 134 -23.20 -17.61 -1.70
C LYS A 134 -24.67 -17.95 -1.39
N HIS A 135 -25.54 -16.96 -1.31
CA HIS A 135 -26.97 -17.19 -1.13
C HIS A 135 -27.59 -17.90 -2.34
N GLN A 136 -27.22 -17.48 -3.56
CA GLN A 136 -27.69 -18.14 -4.78
C GLN A 136 -27.19 -19.59 -4.88
N GLU A 137 -25.99 -19.91 -4.39
CA GLU A 137 -25.50 -21.30 -4.33
C GLU A 137 -26.41 -22.21 -3.51
N THR A 138 -26.97 -21.69 -2.41
CA THR A 138 -27.94 -22.43 -1.58
C THR A 138 -29.27 -22.64 -2.29
N ARG A 139 -29.75 -21.63 -3.02
CA ARG A 139 -31.00 -21.70 -3.79
C ARG A 139 -30.89 -22.68 -4.97
N ASP A 140 -29.76 -22.66 -5.66
CA ASP A 140 -29.51 -23.50 -6.84
C ASP A 140 -29.05 -24.92 -6.48
N GLY A 141 -28.64 -25.16 -5.23
CA GLY A 141 -27.98 -26.41 -4.83
C GLY A 141 -26.65 -26.65 -5.56
N LYS A 142 -26.03 -25.59 -6.11
CA LYS A 142 -24.86 -25.67 -7.01
C LYS A 142 -23.90 -24.52 -6.74
N LYS A 143 -22.59 -24.79 -6.71
CA LYS A 143 -21.60 -23.75 -6.40
C LYS A 143 -21.38 -22.85 -7.60
N SER A 144 -21.09 -21.58 -7.35
CA SER A 144 -20.92 -20.54 -8.36
C SER A 144 -19.73 -20.77 -9.31
N TYR A 145 -18.87 -21.73 -8.99
CA TYR A 145 -17.66 -22.09 -9.72
C TYR A 145 -17.66 -23.53 -10.25
N ASP A 146 -18.78 -24.25 -10.13
CA ASP A 146 -18.94 -25.57 -10.75
C ASP A 146 -19.13 -25.42 -12.28
N PRO A 147 -18.95 -26.50 -13.08
CA PRO A 147 -19.19 -26.46 -14.52
C PRO A 147 -20.64 -26.05 -14.86
N PRO A 148 -20.88 -25.40 -16.03
CA PRO A 148 -22.23 -25.02 -16.48
C PRO A 148 -23.16 -26.24 -16.66
N PRO A 149 -24.48 -26.06 -16.74
CA PRO A 149 -25.20 -24.77 -16.71
C PRO A 149 -25.40 -24.23 -15.29
N HIS A 150 -25.55 -22.91 -15.18
CA HIS A 150 -25.92 -22.18 -13.97
C HIS A 150 -27.28 -21.48 -14.19
N SER A 151 -27.98 -21.13 -13.11
CA SER A 151 -29.19 -20.29 -13.20
C SER A 151 -28.88 -18.94 -13.85
N LYS A 152 -29.90 -18.28 -14.42
CA LYS A 152 -29.73 -16.94 -15.04
C LYS A 152 -29.19 -15.94 -14.01
N GLU A 153 -29.68 -16.05 -12.78
CA GLU A 153 -29.29 -15.26 -11.62
C GLU A 153 -27.82 -15.47 -11.28
N MET A 154 -27.36 -16.72 -11.17
CA MET A 154 -25.96 -17.03 -10.89
C MET A 154 -25.03 -16.57 -12.01
N VAL A 155 -25.44 -16.68 -13.28
CA VAL A 155 -24.67 -16.14 -14.42
C VAL A 155 -24.49 -14.63 -14.30
N ALA A 156 -25.56 -13.89 -13.99
CA ALA A 156 -25.50 -12.45 -13.80
C ALA A 156 -24.57 -12.06 -12.62
N LEU A 157 -24.64 -12.79 -11.51
CA LEU A 157 -23.79 -12.58 -10.33
C LEU A 157 -22.31 -12.91 -10.62
N ASN A 158 -22.02 -13.99 -11.35
CA ASN A 158 -20.67 -14.34 -11.77
C ASN A 158 -20.06 -13.25 -12.68
N LYS A 159 -20.85 -12.69 -13.61
CA LYS A 159 -20.41 -11.58 -14.46
C LYS A 159 -20.13 -10.31 -13.64
N LYS A 160 -21.03 -9.96 -12.70
CA LYS A 160 -20.86 -8.83 -11.78
C LYS A 160 -19.59 -8.99 -10.94
N PHE A 161 -19.37 -10.17 -10.37
CA PHE A 161 -18.17 -10.50 -9.60
C PHE A 161 -16.90 -10.36 -10.44
N GLY A 162 -16.87 -10.98 -11.63
CA GLY A 162 -15.71 -10.91 -12.52
C GLY A 162 -15.34 -9.48 -12.90
N ARG A 163 -16.33 -8.62 -13.16
CA ARG A 163 -16.11 -7.20 -13.47
C ARG A 163 -15.55 -6.42 -12.28
N LEU A 164 -16.17 -6.56 -11.09
CA LEU A 164 -15.72 -5.86 -9.89
C LEU A 164 -14.31 -6.29 -9.46
N HIS A 165 -14.07 -7.60 -9.44
CA HIS A 165 -12.75 -8.17 -9.14
C HIS A 165 -11.71 -7.72 -10.18
N GLY A 166 -12.04 -7.76 -11.47
CA GLY A 166 -11.15 -7.32 -12.54
C GLY A 166 -10.77 -5.84 -12.42
N PHE A 167 -11.74 -4.95 -12.16
CA PHE A 167 -11.44 -3.53 -11.93
C PHE A 167 -10.59 -3.30 -10.68
N SER A 168 -10.87 -4.01 -9.58
CA SER A 168 -10.07 -3.91 -8.36
C SER A 168 -8.62 -4.32 -8.60
N SER A 169 -8.41 -5.43 -9.31
CA SER A 169 -7.09 -5.92 -9.71
C SER A 169 -6.35 -4.95 -10.63
N LEU A 170 -7.03 -4.35 -11.62
CA LEU A 170 -6.43 -3.37 -12.51
C LEU A 170 -5.97 -2.12 -11.76
N ILE A 171 -6.83 -1.56 -10.90
CA ILE A 171 -6.49 -0.38 -10.09
C ILE A 171 -5.35 -0.71 -9.11
N ASN A 172 -5.31 -1.93 -8.57
CA ASN A 172 -4.20 -2.39 -7.75
C ASN A 172 -2.86 -2.42 -8.53
N LEU A 173 -2.88 -2.84 -9.80
CA LEU A 173 -1.68 -2.79 -10.66
C LEU A 173 -1.27 -1.36 -11.00
N VAL A 174 -2.21 -0.42 -11.15
CA VAL A 174 -1.90 1.01 -11.29
C VAL A 174 -1.23 1.56 -10.04
N CYS A 175 -1.71 1.20 -8.83
CA CYS A 175 -1.09 1.56 -7.56
C CYS A 175 0.37 1.07 -7.48
N LEU A 176 0.60 -0.20 -7.84
CA LEU A 176 1.94 -0.79 -7.90
C LEU A 176 2.82 -0.08 -8.95
N GLY A 177 2.30 0.18 -10.15
CA GLY A 177 3.03 0.89 -11.20
C GLY A 177 3.48 2.28 -10.77
N ALA A 178 2.61 3.04 -10.09
CA ALA A 178 2.95 4.33 -9.52
C ALA A 178 4.05 4.22 -8.44
N THR A 179 3.97 3.19 -7.60
CA THR A 179 4.97 2.91 -6.56
C THR A 179 6.32 2.54 -7.16
N ILE A 180 6.37 1.67 -8.18
CA ILE A 180 7.60 1.30 -8.91
C ILE A 180 8.21 2.52 -9.60
N TYR A 181 7.40 3.33 -10.28
CA TYR A 181 7.86 4.57 -10.90
C TYR A 181 8.51 5.49 -9.86
N TYR A 182 7.86 5.66 -8.69
CA TYR A 182 8.44 6.45 -7.61
C TYR A 182 9.76 5.86 -7.10
N GLY A 183 9.88 4.53 -7.03
CA GLY A 183 11.14 3.85 -6.74
C GLY A 183 12.29 4.25 -7.65
N ALA A 184 12.03 4.34 -8.96
CA ALA A 184 13.03 4.80 -9.92
C ALA A 184 13.41 6.28 -9.72
N VAL A 185 12.45 7.13 -9.33
CA VAL A 185 12.71 8.53 -8.96
C VAL A 185 13.56 8.62 -7.69
N LEU A 186 13.23 7.82 -6.68
CA LEU A 186 13.93 7.77 -5.39
C LEU A 186 15.36 7.25 -5.56
N GLY A 187 15.56 6.20 -6.36
CA GLY A 187 16.89 5.64 -6.63
C GLY A 187 17.87 6.65 -7.22
N LYS A 188 17.41 7.56 -8.09
CA LYS A 188 18.23 8.65 -8.65
C LYS A 188 18.69 9.69 -7.63
N ARG A 189 18.10 9.71 -6.43
CA ARG A 189 18.51 10.61 -5.33
C ARG A 189 19.43 9.92 -4.31
N LEU A 190 19.53 8.59 -4.38
CA LEU A 190 20.33 7.77 -3.46
C LEU A 190 21.67 7.35 -4.05
N ALA A 191 21.79 7.29 -5.38
CA ALA A 191 23.02 7.06 -6.13
C ALA A 191 23.68 8.39 -6.51
#